data_AF-A0A9P6IJC1-F1
#
_entry.id   AF-A0A9P6IJC1-F1
#
_cell.length_a   1.000
_cell.length_b   1.000
_cell.length_c   1.000
_cell.angle_alpha   90.00
_cell.angle_beta   90.00
_cell.angle_gamma   90.00
#
_symmetry.space_group_name_H-M   'P 1'
#
loop_
_entity.id
_entity.type
_entity.pdbx_description
1 polymer ?
#
loop_
_entity_poly.entity_id
_entity_poly.type
_entity_poly.pdbx_seq_one_letter_code
_entity_poly.pdbx_strand_id
1 'polypeptide(L)'
;MLRFTSDKSKPVSLDFNVWDHTIPEIYGIVLGMFIKLGLVECLNISESELLDFIIDVDRGYLETFYHSFYHAADVTSPDMAALLLAGLCHDIGHPGLNNLYQANAKTELVQEFGETSVLEKYSCSMAMDLVTKHGLFRNIAQSPAATLPEGNRATEESMRESMIKAIMATDMSFHYDMLNNLNTLIE
;
A
#
# COMPACT_ATOMS: atom_id res chain seq x y z
N MET A 1 -4.47 -4.56 -20.39
CA MET A 1 -4.72 -3.49 -19.39
C MET A 1 -5.98 -2.69 -19.66
N LEU A 2 -6.19 -2.09 -20.84
CA LEU A 2 -7.35 -1.22 -21.15
C LEU A 2 -8.75 -1.78 -20.79
N ARG A 3 -8.93 -3.11 -20.80
CA ARG A 3 -10.21 -3.74 -20.39
C ARG A 3 -10.55 -3.50 -18.92
N PHE A 4 -9.55 -3.31 -18.06
CA PHE A 4 -9.71 -3.12 -16.61
C PHE A 4 -9.91 -1.66 -16.22
N THR A 5 -9.48 -0.73 -17.05
CA THR A 5 -9.75 0.71 -16.89
C THR A 5 -11.08 1.14 -17.53
N SER A 6 -11.61 0.32 -18.44
CA SER A 6 -12.97 0.50 -18.99
C SER A 6 -14.06 -0.01 -18.03
N ASP A 7 -15.21 0.66 -18.05
CA ASP A 7 -16.42 0.32 -17.27
C ASP A 7 -17.07 -1.03 -17.66
N LYS A 8 -16.44 -1.78 -18.56
CA LYS A 8 -16.86 -3.10 -19.05
C LYS A 8 -16.24 -4.26 -18.27
N SER A 9 -15.36 -3.98 -17.30
CA SER A 9 -14.77 -5.00 -16.43
C SER A 9 -15.80 -5.51 -15.41
N LYS A 10 -15.82 -6.82 -15.15
CA LYS A 10 -16.62 -7.37 -14.05
C LYS A 10 -16.20 -6.71 -12.73
N PRO A 11 -17.14 -6.34 -11.85
CA PRO A 11 -16.79 -5.84 -10.52
C PRO A 11 -16.01 -6.93 -9.78
N VAL A 12 -14.93 -6.51 -9.10
CA VAL A 12 -14.18 -7.35 -8.18
C VAL A 12 -15.07 -7.58 -6.96
N SER A 13 -15.33 -8.84 -6.61
CA SER A 13 -16.12 -9.23 -5.44
C SER A 13 -15.22 -9.78 -4.34
N LEU A 14 -15.80 -10.05 -3.16
CA LEU A 14 -15.12 -10.79 -2.09
C LEU A 14 -14.71 -12.22 -2.49
N ASP A 15 -15.24 -12.75 -3.59
CA ASP A 15 -14.87 -14.05 -4.16
C ASP A 15 -13.73 -13.92 -5.17
N PHE A 16 -13.08 -12.75 -5.25
CA PHE A 16 -11.91 -12.55 -6.10
C PHE A 16 -10.78 -13.50 -5.69
N ASN A 17 -10.14 -14.08 -6.70
CA ASN A 17 -9.01 -14.99 -6.51
C ASN A 17 -7.83 -14.49 -7.33
N VAL A 18 -6.81 -13.96 -6.65
CA VAL A 18 -5.63 -13.40 -7.29
C VAL A 18 -4.87 -14.43 -8.15
N TRP A 19 -4.99 -15.72 -7.84
CA TRP A 19 -4.31 -16.82 -8.53
C TRP A 19 -4.92 -17.18 -9.89
N ASP A 20 -6.12 -16.69 -10.20
CA ASP A 20 -6.76 -16.89 -11.50
C ASP A 20 -6.23 -15.92 -12.58
N HIS A 21 -5.25 -15.09 -12.22
CA HIS A 21 -4.76 -13.99 -13.04
C HIS A 21 -3.24 -14.00 -13.21
N THR A 22 -2.79 -13.64 -14.41
CA THR A 22 -1.38 -13.39 -14.68
C THR A 22 -0.93 -12.05 -14.10
N ILE A 23 0.36 -11.88 -13.82
CA ILE A 23 0.94 -10.62 -13.30
C ILE A 23 0.50 -9.37 -14.13
N PRO A 24 0.57 -9.37 -15.48
CA PRO A 24 0.09 -8.21 -16.25
C PRO A 24 -1.41 -7.94 -16.12
N GLU A 25 -2.21 -8.98 -15.84
CA GLU A 25 -3.63 -8.82 -15.54
C GLU A 25 -3.84 -8.21 -14.16
N ILE A 26 -3.06 -8.64 -13.16
CA ILE A 26 -3.08 -8.07 -11.81
C ILE A 26 -2.70 -6.59 -11.85
N TYR A 27 -1.65 -6.19 -12.58
CA TYR A 27 -1.33 -4.77 -12.77
C TYR A 27 -2.52 -3.99 -13.33
N GLY A 28 -3.21 -4.56 -14.32
CA GLY A 28 -4.41 -3.96 -14.90
C GLY A 28 -5.58 -3.86 -13.91
N ILE A 29 -5.78 -4.88 -13.08
CA ILE A 29 -6.82 -4.91 -12.05
C ILE A 29 -6.55 -3.83 -10.99
N VAL A 30 -5.34 -3.80 -10.41
CA VAL A 30 -4.94 -2.80 -9.41
C VAL A 30 -5.04 -1.38 -9.99
N LEU A 31 -4.53 -1.15 -11.20
CA LEU A 31 -4.67 0.14 -11.89
C LEU A 31 -6.15 0.52 -12.10
N GLY A 32 -6.97 -0.42 -12.56
CA GLY A 32 -8.40 -0.23 -12.76
C GLY A 32 -9.14 0.11 -11.46
N MET A 33 -8.77 -0.53 -10.35
CA MET A 33 -9.29 -0.22 -9.02
C MET A 33 -8.92 1.21 -8.61
N PHE A 34 -7.66 1.59 -8.79
CA PHE A 34 -7.19 2.92 -8.42
C PHE A 34 -7.87 4.03 -9.23
N ILE A 35 -8.07 3.81 -10.54
CA ILE A 35 -8.82 4.74 -11.41
C ILE A 35 -10.28 4.83 -10.96
N LYS A 36 -10.96 3.70 -10.74
CA LYS A 36 -12.37 3.69 -10.31
C LYS A 36 -12.60 4.40 -8.97
N LEU A 37 -11.59 4.39 -8.11
CA LEU A 37 -11.63 5.06 -6.79
C LEU A 37 -11.14 6.50 -6.83
N GLY A 38 -10.90 7.04 -8.04
CA GLY A 38 -10.54 8.44 -8.25
C GLY A 38 -9.11 8.77 -7.82
N LEU A 39 -8.22 7.78 -7.69
CA LEU A 39 -6.87 8.01 -7.20
C LEU A 39 -6.04 8.84 -8.19
N VAL A 40 -6.22 8.62 -9.49
CA VAL A 40 -5.52 9.36 -10.55
C VAL A 40 -5.87 10.85 -10.49
N GLU A 41 -7.15 11.16 -10.33
CA GLU A 41 -7.67 12.51 -10.16
C GLU A 41 -7.26 13.11 -8.81
N CYS A 42 -7.29 12.31 -7.74
CA CYS A 42 -6.87 12.71 -6.40
C CYS A 42 -5.39 13.11 -6.38
N LEU A 43 -4.52 12.29 -6.95
CA LEU A 43 -3.08 12.55 -7.02
C LEU A 43 -2.70 13.55 -8.12
N ASN A 44 -3.61 13.81 -9.06
CA ASN A 44 -3.39 14.63 -10.24
C ASN A 44 -2.15 14.16 -11.03
N ILE A 45 -2.12 12.87 -11.35
CA ILE A 45 -1.08 12.20 -12.17
C ILE A 45 -1.75 11.48 -13.35
N SER A 46 -0.98 10.93 -14.28
CA SER A 46 -1.50 10.10 -15.37
C SER A 46 -1.63 8.62 -15.00
N GLU A 47 -2.51 7.89 -15.70
CA GLU A 47 -2.62 6.42 -15.55
C GLU A 47 -1.30 5.70 -15.80
N SER A 48 -0.47 6.22 -16.72
CA SER A 48 0.85 5.63 -17.03
C SER A 48 1.83 5.78 -15.87
N GLU A 49 1.87 6.95 -15.24
CA GLU A 49 2.73 7.18 -14.07
C GLU A 49 2.32 6.30 -12.89
N LEU A 50 1.01 6.11 -12.70
CA LEU A 50 0.50 5.20 -11.68
C LEU A 50 0.82 3.73 -12.00
N LEU A 51 0.74 3.32 -13.27
CA LEU A 51 1.13 1.99 -13.71
C LEU A 51 2.63 1.72 -13.49
N ASP A 52 3.49 2.68 -13.82
CA ASP A 52 4.93 2.57 -13.61
C ASP A 52 5.26 2.41 -12.11
N PHE A 53 4.53 3.13 -11.25
CA PHE A 53 4.62 2.95 -9.80
C PHE A 53 4.22 1.52 -9.38
N ILE A 54 3.08 1.00 -9.84
CA ILE A 54 2.61 -0.37 -9.52
C ILE A 54 3.64 -1.43 -9.92
N ILE A 55 4.24 -1.30 -11.11
CA ILE A 55 5.25 -2.25 -11.61
C ILE A 55 6.52 -2.19 -10.74
N ASP A 56 6.94 -1.01 -10.32
CA ASP A 56 8.10 -0.87 -9.44
C ASP A 56 7.84 -1.34 -8.01
N VAL A 57 6.59 -1.27 -7.53
CA VAL A 57 6.19 -1.90 -6.26
C VAL A 57 6.34 -3.41 -6.35
N ASP A 58 5.81 -4.05 -7.40
CA ASP A 58 5.98 -5.50 -7.62
C ASP A 58 7.47 -5.92 -7.64
N ARG A 59 8.31 -5.16 -8.34
CA ARG A 59 9.77 -5.39 -8.35
C ARG A 59 10.44 -5.27 -6.98
N GLY A 60 9.83 -4.56 -6.04
CA GLY A 60 10.31 -4.47 -4.66
C GLY A 60 9.86 -5.64 -3.78
N TYR A 61 8.87 -6.43 -4.20
CA TYR A 61 8.52 -7.68 -3.51
C TYR A 61 9.53 -8.78 -3.84
N LEU A 62 9.88 -9.55 -2.80
CA LEU A 62 10.77 -10.70 -2.95
C LEU A 62 9.94 -11.95 -3.28
N GLU A 63 10.58 -12.93 -3.93
CA GLU A 63 9.98 -14.25 -4.14
C GLU A 63 9.88 -14.99 -2.80
N THR A 64 8.71 -14.92 -2.17
CA THR A 64 8.39 -15.67 -0.95
C THR A 64 7.07 -16.42 -1.13
N PHE A 65 6.82 -17.44 -0.30
CA PHE A 65 5.61 -18.25 -0.41
C PHE A 65 4.30 -17.51 -0.08
N TYR A 66 4.37 -16.39 0.65
CA TYR A 66 3.18 -15.67 1.12
C TYR A 66 3.30 -14.16 0.91
N HIS A 67 4.22 -13.49 1.63
CA HIS A 67 4.48 -12.04 1.56
C HIS A 67 5.10 -11.66 0.21
N SER A 68 4.25 -11.64 -0.81
CA SER A 68 4.55 -11.49 -2.23
C SER A 68 3.62 -10.44 -2.82
N PHE A 69 3.88 -10.03 -4.06
CA PHE A 69 3.00 -9.07 -4.74
C PHE A 69 1.56 -9.58 -4.89
N TYR A 70 1.35 -10.90 -4.98
CA TYR A 70 0.00 -11.48 -4.98
C TYR A 70 -0.75 -11.21 -3.67
N HIS A 71 -0.09 -11.38 -2.52
CA HIS A 71 -0.66 -11.04 -1.21
C HIS A 71 -0.96 -9.54 -1.11
N ALA A 72 -0.06 -8.69 -1.57
CA ALA A 72 -0.29 -7.25 -1.59
C ALA A 72 -1.50 -6.84 -2.46
N ALA A 73 -1.64 -7.44 -3.64
CA ALA A 73 -2.77 -7.21 -4.52
C ALA A 73 -4.10 -7.68 -3.91
N ASP A 74 -4.10 -8.79 -3.16
CA ASP A 74 -5.27 -9.33 -2.47
C ASP A 74 -5.69 -8.45 -1.27
N VAL A 75 -4.72 -7.94 -0.51
CA VAL A 75 -4.93 -6.99 0.61
C VAL A 75 -5.44 -5.63 0.12
N THR A 76 -5.12 -5.24 -1.11
CA THR A 76 -5.52 -3.96 -1.70
C THR A 76 -7.03 -3.95 -1.99
N SER A 77 -7.84 -3.66 -0.96
CA SER A 77 -9.31 -3.55 -1.03
C SER A 77 -9.77 -2.16 -1.49
N PRO A 78 -10.89 -2.03 -2.23
CA PRO A 78 -11.40 -0.75 -2.72
C PRO A 78 -11.82 0.29 -1.65
N ASP A 79 -11.70 0.00 -0.37
CA ASP A 79 -12.39 0.78 0.67
C ASP A 79 -11.80 2.16 0.96
N MET A 80 -10.60 2.55 0.47
CA MET A 80 -10.06 3.93 0.64
C MET A 80 -8.75 4.22 -0.12
N ALA A 81 -8.69 5.31 -0.89
CA ALA A 81 -7.57 5.68 -1.78
C ALA A 81 -6.16 5.76 -1.13
N ALA A 82 -6.03 6.28 0.09
CA ALA A 82 -4.74 6.32 0.80
C ALA A 82 -4.36 4.95 1.40
N LEU A 83 -5.35 4.15 1.79
CA LEU A 83 -5.17 2.76 2.23
C LEU A 83 -4.77 1.85 1.07
N LEU A 84 -5.17 2.17 -0.17
CA LEU A 84 -4.76 1.41 -1.36
C LEU A 84 -3.25 1.44 -1.59
N LEU A 85 -2.64 2.63 -1.57
CA LEU A 85 -1.19 2.76 -1.76
C LEU A 85 -0.41 2.11 -0.61
N ALA A 86 -0.86 2.32 0.63
CA ALA A 86 -0.28 1.68 1.80
C ALA A 86 -0.41 0.15 1.74
N GLY A 87 -1.59 -0.37 1.42
CA GLY A 87 -1.88 -1.80 1.31
C GLY A 87 -1.05 -2.48 0.24
N LEU A 88 -0.87 -1.85 -0.93
CA LEU A 88 -0.02 -2.40 -1.99
C LEU A 88 1.46 -2.45 -1.57
N CYS A 89 1.92 -1.52 -0.73
CA CYS A 89 3.32 -1.42 -0.32
C CYS A 89 3.64 -2.06 1.04
N HIS A 90 2.66 -2.54 1.81
CA HIS A 90 2.87 -2.83 3.24
C HIS A 90 3.93 -3.89 3.54
N ASP A 91 4.11 -4.85 2.63
CA ASP A 91 5.07 -5.96 2.76
C ASP A 91 6.20 -5.90 1.73
N ILE A 92 6.42 -4.75 1.09
CA ILE A 92 7.50 -4.59 0.11
C ILE A 92 8.85 -4.90 0.77
N GLY A 93 9.70 -5.70 0.10
CA GLY A 93 10.99 -6.13 0.65
C GLY A 93 10.92 -7.23 1.72
N HIS A 94 9.75 -7.75 2.07
CA HIS A 94 9.63 -8.75 3.14
C HIS A 94 10.43 -10.03 2.81
N PRO A 95 11.35 -10.50 3.69
CA PRO A 95 12.26 -11.62 3.41
C PRO A 95 11.65 -13.01 3.68
N GLY A 96 10.33 -13.12 3.80
CA GLY A 96 9.64 -14.33 4.26
C GLY A 96 9.87 -14.75 5.73
N LEU A 97 10.55 -13.92 6.53
CA LEU A 97 10.86 -14.19 7.95
C LEU A 97 10.39 -13.03 8.83
N ASN A 98 9.66 -13.34 9.90
CA ASN A 98 8.97 -12.34 10.75
C ASN A 98 9.90 -11.53 11.67
N ASN A 99 9.36 -10.49 12.32
CA ASN A 99 10.08 -9.60 13.24
C ASN A 99 10.82 -10.36 14.36
N LEU A 100 10.22 -11.41 14.93
CA LEU A 100 10.85 -12.22 15.98
C LEU A 100 12.12 -12.92 15.49
N TYR A 101 12.12 -13.43 14.26
CA TYR A 101 13.31 -13.98 13.65
C TYR A 101 14.38 -12.90 13.48
N GLN A 102 14.02 -11.74 12.91
CA GLN A 102 14.96 -10.65 12.66
C GLN A 102 15.70 -10.26 13.94
N ALA A 103 14.96 -10.00 15.03
CA ALA A 103 15.50 -9.62 16.33
C ALA A 103 16.44 -10.69 16.91
N ASN A 104 16.02 -11.96 16.91
CA ASN A 104 16.81 -13.05 17.47
C ASN A 104 18.09 -13.32 16.67
N ALA A 105 18.02 -13.22 15.34
CA ALA A 105 19.15 -13.44 14.44
C ALA A 105 20.06 -12.22 14.32
N LYS A 106 19.66 -11.06 14.85
CA LYS A 106 20.40 -9.78 14.76
C LYS A 106 20.79 -9.43 13.33
N THR A 107 19.82 -9.56 12.44
CA THR A 107 20.01 -9.31 11.00
C THR A 107 20.40 -7.86 10.74
N GLU A 108 20.90 -7.58 9.53
CA GLU A 108 21.27 -6.21 9.12
C GLU A 108 20.08 -5.24 9.22
N LEU A 109 18.85 -5.72 8.94
CA LEU A 109 17.63 -4.94 9.12
C LEU A 109 17.43 -4.45 10.55
N VAL A 110 17.78 -5.27 11.56
CA VAL A 110 17.70 -4.85 12.97
C VAL A 110 18.74 -3.78 13.31
N GLN A 111 19.92 -3.86 12.71
CA GLN A 111 20.98 -2.88 12.91
C GLN A 111 20.58 -1.50 12.36
N GLU A 112 19.83 -1.48 11.25
CA GLU A 112 19.38 -0.27 10.58
C GLU A 112 18.07 0.30 11.16
N PHE A 113 17.05 -0.53 11.37
CA PHE A 113 15.70 -0.09 11.75
C PHE A 113 15.36 -0.31 13.24
N GLY A 114 16.26 -0.91 14.01
CA GLY A 114 16.07 -1.26 15.41
C GLY A 114 15.32 -2.58 15.59
N GLU A 115 14.93 -2.90 16.82
CA GLU A 115 14.34 -4.21 17.18
C GLU A 115 12.80 -4.25 17.13
N THR A 116 12.14 -3.09 17.08
CA THR A 116 10.67 -2.98 17.08
C THR A 116 10.16 -2.66 15.67
N SER A 117 9.17 -3.42 15.20
CA SER A 117 8.50 -3.25 13.89
C SER A 117 9.50 -3.10 12.74
N VAL A 118 10.51 -4.00 12.73
CA VAL A 118 11.69 -3.90 11.87
C VAL A 118 11.29 -3.99 10.41
N LEU A 119 10.40 -4.93 10.10
CA LEU A 119 9.92 -5.17 8.74
C LEU A 119 9.00 -4.05 8.27
N GLU A 120 8.08 -3.57 9.10
CA GLU A 120 7.15 -2.50 8.73
C GLU A 120 7.90 -1.18 8.49
N LYS A 121 8.94 -0.90 9.28
CA LYS A 121 9.85 0.24 9.03
C LYS A 121 10.62 0.10 7.72
N TYR A 122 11.09 -1.11 7.42
CA TYR A 122 11.78 -1.38 6.16
C TYR A 122 10.83 -1.18 4.96
N SER A 123 9.63 -1.74 5.02
CA SER A 123 8.57 -1.52 4.03
C SER A 123 8.24 -0.04 3.85
N CYS A 124 8.13 0.72 4.96
CA CYS A 124 7.93 2.16 4.92
C CYS A 124 9.07 2.88 4.17
N SER A 125 10.33 2.54 4.46
CA SER A 125 11.49 3.13 3.79
C SER A 125 11.43 2.91 2.28
N MET A 126 11.25 1.66 1.86
CA MET A 126 11.16 1.30 0.44
C MET A 126 9.96 1.97 -0.25
N ALA A 127 8.81 2.02 0.42
CA ALA A 127 7.62 2.68 -0.10
C ALA A 127 7.85 4.19 -0.28
N MET A 128 8.53 4.85 0.67
CA MET A 128 8.85 6.29 0.58
C MET A 128 9.87 6.59 -0.52
N ASP A 129 10.82 5.68 -0.78
CA ASP A 129 11.73 5.77 -1.91
C ASP A 129 10.96 5.72 -3.24
N LEU A 130 10.01 4.81 -3.38
CA LEU A 130 9.16 4.70 -4.58
C LEU A 130 8.24 5.93 -4.75
N VAL A 131 7.59 6.39 -3.69
CA VAL A 131 6.78 7.62 -3.71
C VAL A 131 7.60 8.81 -4.19
N THR A 132 8.85 8.90 -3.74
CA THR A 132 9.77 9.99 -4.12
C THR A 132 10.25 9.82 -5.56
N LYS A 133 10.65 8.61 -5.97
CA LYS A 133 11.07 8.28 -7.34
C LYS A 133 10.01 8.67 -8.38
N HIS A 134 8.74 8.36 -8.09
CA HIS A 134 7.62 8.61 -8.99
C HIS A 134 6.98 9.99 -8.80
N GLY A 135 7.43 10.76 -7.80
CA GLY A 135 6.84 12.05 -7.45
C GLY A 135 5.33 11.94 -7.25
N LEU A 136 4.88 10.88 -6.57
CA LEU A 136 3.47 10.44 -6.57
C LEU A 136 2.52 11.49 -5.97
N PHE A 137 3.02 12.28 -5.01
CA PHE A 137 2.24 13.31 -4.32
C PHE A 137 2.53 14.73 -4.80
N ARG A 138 3.39 14.93 -5.82
CA ARG A 138 3.90 16.24 -6.24
C ARG A 138 2.82 17.28 -6.59
N ASN A 139 1.63 16.81 -6.97
CA ASN A 139 0.51 17.64 -7.40
C ASN A 139 -0.65 17.67 -6.39
N ILE A 140 -0.52 17.04 -5.22
CA ILE A 140 -1.64 16.84 -4.27
C ILE A 140 -2.28 18.16 -3.81
N ALA A 141 -1.47 19.20 -3.56
CA ALA A 141 -1.97 20.50 -3.11
C ALA A 141 -2.85 21.20 -4.17
N GLN A 142 -2.64 20.87 -5.45
CA GLN A 142 -3.38 21.42 -6.59
C GLN A 142 -4.63 20.60 -6.91
N SER A 143 -4.74 19.39 -6.35
CA SER A 143 -5.86 18.50 -6.62
C SER A 143 -7.15 19.01 -5.95
N PRO A 144 -8.25 19.12 -6.71
CA PRO A 144 -9.55 19.51 -6.16
C PRO A 144 -10.21 18.37 -5.36
N ALA A 145 -9.77 17.13 -5.53
CA ALA A 145 -10.34 15.95 -4.86
C ALA A 145 -9.60 15.57 -3.57
N ALA A 146 -8.43 16.15 -3.30
CA ALA A 146 -7.57 15.81 -2.17
C ALA A 146 -7.95 16.56 -0.88
N THR A 147 -9.12 16.23 -0.32
CA THR A 147 -9.60 16.77 0.97
C THR A 147 -9.51 15.70 2.05
N LEU A 148 -8.90 16.03 3.18
CA LEU A 148 -8.81 15.15 4.35
C LEU A 148 -10.16 15.12 5.10
N PRO A 149 -10.42 14.08 5.92
CA PRO A 149 -11.66 13.95 6.70
C PRO A 149 -11.96 15.17 7.59
N GLU A 150 -10.92 15.88 8.04
CA GLU A 150 -11.02 17.08 8.87
C GLU A 150 -11.35 18.37 8.08
N GLY A 151 -11.55 18.26 6.76
CA GLY A 151 -11.84 19.40 5.86
C GLY A 151 -10.61 20.18 5.39
N ASN A 152 -9.42 19.82 5.87
CA ASN A 152 -8.15 20.39 5.43
C ASN A 152 -7.72 19.79 4.07
N ARG A 153 -7.01 20.57 3.24
CA ARG A 153 -6.40 20.04 2.02
C ARG A 153 -5.25 19.09 2.36
N ALA A 154 -5.16 17.98 1.65
CA ALA A 154 -4.04 17.07 1.79
C ALA A 154 -2.74 17.71 1.30
N THR A 155 -1.66 17.49 2.03
CA THR A 155 -0.30 17.88 1.65
C THR A 155 0.53 16.63 1.35
N GLU A 156 1.69 16.80 0.73
CA GLU A 156 2.61 15.68 0.53
C GLU A 156 3.02 15.04 1.86
N GLU A 157 3.29 15.88 2.86
CA GLU A 157 3.66 15.46 4.21
C GLU A 157 2.53 14.65 4.86
N SER A 158 1.28 15.15 4.81
CA SER A 158 0.15 14.43 5.40
C SER A 158 -0.09 13.08 4.70
N MET A 159 0.06 13.02 3.37
CA MET A 159 -0.10 11.77 2.62
C MET A 159 0.98 10.74 2.98
N ARG A 160 2.24 11.18 3.09
CA ARG A 160 3.36 10.34 3.54
C ARG A 160 3.15 9.83 4.95
N GLU A 161 2.76 10.71 5.87
CA GLU A 161 2.45 10.33 7.24
C GLU A 161 1.32 9.32 7.33
N SER A 162 0.22 9.53 6.60
CA SER A 162 -0.91 8.59 6.57
C SER A 162 -0.48 7.22 6.04
N MET A 163 0.34 7.19 4.99
CA MET A 163 0.84 5.94 4.43
C MET A 163 1.79 5.21 5.41
N ILE A 164 2.71 5.94 6.05
CA ILE A 164 3.59 5.38 7.09
C ILE A 164 2.77 4.83 8.26
N LYS A 165 1.80 5.61 8.78
CA LYS A 165 0.93 5.17 9.88
C LYS A 165 0.16 3.90 9.50
N ALA A 166 -0.35 3.82 8.28
CA ALA A 166 -1.09 2.65 7.80
C ALA A 166 -0.21 1.40 7.68
N ILE A 167 1.01 1.52 7.13
CA ILE A 167 1.96 0.39 7.03
C ILE A 167 2.44 -0.02 8.44
N MET A 168 2.82 0.93 9.28
CA MET A 168 3.25 0.61 10.66
C MET A 168 2.17 -0.09 11.49
N ALA A 169 0.90 0.17 11.19
CA ALA A 169 -0.25 -0.46 11.84
C ALA A 169 -0.46 -1.93 11.44
N THR A 170 0.26 -2.47 10.45
CA THR A 170 0.18 -3.89 10.08
C THR A 170 1.03 -4.80 10.96
N ASP A 171 1.87 -4.23 11.85
CA ASP A 171 2.57 -5.02 12.86
C ASP A 171 1.55 -5.61 13.85
N MET A 172 1.34 -6.93 13.74
CA MET A 172 0.39 -7.69 14.55
C MET A 172 0.69 -7.65 16.05
N SER A 173 1.88 -7.19 16.47
CA SER A 173 2.22 -6.95 17.88
C SER A 173 1.32 -5.90 18.53
N PHE A 174 0.79 -4.94 17.75
CA PHE A 174 -0.11 -3.89 18.23
C PHE A 174 -1.60 -4.21 18.05
N HIS A 175 -1.93 -5.37 17.47
CA HIS A 175 -3.30 -5.72 17.11
C HIS A 175 -4.27 -5.62 18.31
N TYR A 176 -3.90 -6.18 19.45
CA TYR A 176 -4.74 -6.19 20.64
C TYR A 176 -4.93 -4.80 21.25
N ASP A 177 -3.90 -3.96 21.20
CA ASP A 177 -4.00 -2.58 21.69
C ASP A 177 -4.98 -1.78 20.82
N MET A 178 -4.91 -1.95 19.50
CA MET A 178 -5.82 -1.32 18.56
C MET A 178 -7.26 -1.79 18.74
N LEU A 179 -7.47 -3.10 18.93
CA LEU A 179 -8.78 -3.67 19.20
C LEU A 179 -9.39 -3.13 20.49
N ASN A 180 -8.59 -3.03 21.56
CA ASN A 180 -9.04 -2.48 22.84
C ASN A 180 -9.45 -1.01 22.69
N ASN A 181 -8.65 -0.21 21.99
CA ASN A 181 -8.98 1.19 21.71
C ASN A 181 -10.29 1.32 20.92
N LEU A 182 -10.51 0.45 19.93
CA LEU A 182 -11.74 0.44 19.15
C LEU A 182 -12.96 0.09 20.03
N ASN A 183 -12.84 -0.91 20.89
CA ASN A 183 -13.91 -1.29 21.81
C ASN A 183 -14.30 -0.13 22.73
N THR A 184 -13.31 0.61 23.27
CA THR A 184 -13.55 1.79 24.10
C THR A 184 -14.25 2.94 23.36
N LEU A 185 -14.10 3.04 22.03
CA LEU A 185 -14.79 4.05 21.22
C LEU A 185 -16.25 3.69 20.90
N ILE A 186 -16.59 2.40 20.95
CA ILE A 186 -17.93 1.87 20.66
C ILE A 186 -18.81 1.86 21.93
N GLU A 187 -18.19 1.81 23.11
CA GLU A 187 -18.83 1.97 24.43
C GLU A 187 -19.15 3.43 24.77
#